data_AF-A0A8H7RJ43-F1
#
_entry.id   AF-A0A8H7RJ43-F1
#
_cell.length_a   1.000
_cell.length_b   1.000
_cell.length_c   1.000
_cell.angle_alpha   90.00
_cell.angle_beta   90.00
_cell.angle_gamma   90.00
#
_symmetry.space_group_name_H-M   'P 1'
#
loop_
_entity.id
_entity.type
_entity.pdbx_description
1 polymer ?
#
loop_
_entity_poly.entity_id
_entity_poly.type
_entity_poly.pdbx_seq_one_letter_code
_entity_poly.pdbx_strand_id
1 'polypeptide(L)'
;MEKRELPTRHNFLTEAVKNLLEPKVTSQEPLIDSNSIIKVTSNLDILKEYEHYPAPVAQTPLLIDHFPQVQRITPIAKKAKRRSSDTSDTLLSDDYYLKRHRRHEKEEKTQKNREKERLKHGYYQQKQLVERIKTMDKSLLQSIVSSIRHRTLHQQEGEEDEEEEYLDDLHCRLLNDALDHLRRYELLGLNNNKQEVDDHEWLDPSPVPTPTTSSTNTKFQQALQSEAVKQRSRQLKSFSNQPIFAGDSINRGARRSTRHVFAFGQKLPEFDVEEFSLPYYILNWKNNI
;
A
#
# COMPACT_ATOMS: atom_id res chain seq x y z
N MET A 1 21.44 39.98 -2.33
CA MET A 1 21.49 38.54 -1.96
C MET A 1 20.12 38.17 -1.41
N GLU A 2 19.27 37.61 -2.26
CA GLU A 2 17.97 37.09 -1.83
C GLU A 2 18.20 35.84 -0.96
N LYS A 3 17.78 35.91 0.29
CA LYS A 3 17.81 34.76 1.19
C LYS A 3 16.76 33.78 0.70
N ARG A 4 17.20 32.64 0.17
CA ARG A 4 16.31 31.51 -0.14
C ARG A 4 15.73 31.03 1.20
N GLU A 5 14.46 31.35 1.44
CA GLU A 5 13.74 30.87 2.62
C GLU A 5 13.66 29.34 2.54
N LEU A 6 13.99 28.68 3.66
CA LEU A 6 13.92 27.23 3.76
C LEU A 6 12.46 26.79 3.56
N PRO A 7 12.20 25.70 2.83
CA PRO A 7 10.86 25.12 2.73
C PRO A 7 10.30 24.94 4.14
N THR A 8 9.17 25.58 4.42
CA THR A 8 8.49 25.47 5.71
C THR A 8 8.26 23.99 5.98
N ARG A 9 8.74 23.49 7.13
CA ARG A 9 8.49 22.11 7.54
C ARG A 9 6.97 21.92 7.59
N HIS A 10 6.43 21.21 6.61
CA HIS A 10 5.00 20.93 6.46
C HIS A 10 4.58 20.11 7.68
N ASN A 11 3.99 20.75 8.68
CA ASN A 11 3.51 20.06 9.87
C ASN A 11 2.06 19.65 9.58
N PHE A 12 1.78 18.36 9.55
CA PHE A 12 0.44 17.82 9.23
C PHE A 12 -0.67 18.48 10.05
N LEU A 13 -0.39 18.84 11.31
CA LEU A 13 -1.34 19.55 12.17
C LEU A 13 -1.69 20.94 11.63
N THR A 14 -0.70 21.70 11.17
CA THR A 14 -0.94 23.04 10.59
C THR A 14 -1.75 22.97 9.30
N GLU A 15 -1.55 21.92 8.50
CA GLU A 15 -2.34 21.68 7.29
C GLU A 15 -3.78 21.26 7.62
N ALA A 16 -3.97 20.40 8.63
CA ALA A 16 -5.29 19.99 9.05
C ALA A 16 -6.11 21.18 9.60
N VAL A 17 -5.49 22.02 10.44
CA VAL A 17 -6.12 23.26 10.92
C VAL A 17 -6.38 24.22 9.76
N LYS A 18 -5.42 24.38 8.84
CA LYS A 18 -5.59 25.22 7.64
C LYS A 18 -6.76 24.74 6.76
N ASN A 19 -6.88 23.45 6.48
CA ASN A 19 -7.95 22.88 5.65
C ASN A 19 -9.34 23.04 6.29
N LEU A 20 -9.40 23.18 7.62
CA LEU A 20 -10.64 23.39 8.35
C LEU A 20 -11.02 24.89 8.42
N LEU A 21 -10.01 25.77 8.45
CA LEU A 21 -10.16 27.22 8.47
C LEU A 21 -10.38 27.82 7.08
N GLU A 22 -9.72 27.29 6.06
CA GLU A 22 -9.98 27.68 4.68
C GLU A 22 -11.39 27.21 4.34
N PRO A 23 -12.30 28.11 3.90
CA PRO A 23 -13.58 27.66 3.40
C PRO A 23 -13.26 26.65 2.32
N LYS A 24 -13.86 25.45 2.41
CA LYS A 24 -13.92 24.54 1.27
C LYS A 24 -14.60 25.34 0.18
N VAL A 25 -13.81 26.03 -0.64
CA VAL A 25 -14.23 26.44 -1.96
C VAL A 25 -14.52 25.09 -2.57
N THR A 26 -15.79 24.71 -2.55
CA THR A 26 -16.32 23.75 -3.48
C THR A 26 -16.04 24.37 -4.83
N SER A 27 -14.81 24.25 -5.32
CA SER A 27 -14.61 23.89 -6.70
C SER A 27 -15.40 22.61 -6.85
N GLN A 28 -16.71 22.78 -7.07
CA GLN A 28 -17.46 21.92 -7.93
C GLN A 28 -16.60 21.84 -9.18
N GLU A 29 -15.70 20.85 -9.22
CA GLU A 29 -15.36 20.29 -10.51
C GLU A 29 -16.72 20.04 -11.16
N PRO A 30 -16.98 20.64 -12.34
CA PRO A 30 -18.27 20.46 -12.98
C PRO A 30 -18.47 18.97 -13.10
N LEU A 31 -19.55 18.45 -12.50
CA LEU A 31 -19.87 17.04 -12.55
C LEU A 31 -20.18 16.75 -14.03
N ILE A 32 -19.19 16.24 -14.76
CA ILE A 32 -19.33 15.88 -16.16
C ILE A 32 -20.25 14.66 -16.18
N ASP A 33 -21.52 14.89 -16.42
CA ASP A 33 -22.52 13.84 -16.59
C ASP A 33 -22.42 13.26 -18.00
N SER A 34 -23.08 12.13 -18.27
CA SER A 34 -23.09 11.51 -19.60
C SER A 34 -23.63 12.42 -20.71
N ASN A 35 -24.32 13.50 -20.34
CA ASN A 35 -24.90 14.48 -21.26
C ASN A 35 -24.05 15.76 -21.39
N SER A 36 -22.92 15.86 -20.71
CA SER A 36 -22.05 17.04 -20.77
C SER A 36 -21.16 17.01 -22.02
N ILE A 37 -21.38 17.95 -22.94
CA ILE A 37 -20.56 18.09 -24.15
C ILE A 37 -19.42 19.07 -23.87
N ILE A 38 -18.19 18.55 -23.83
CA ILE A 38 -16.98 19.37 -23.68
C ILE A 38 -16.50 19.79 -25.07
N LYS A 39 -16.64 21.08 -25.39
CA LYS A 39 -16.12 21.64 -26.64
C LYS A 39 -14.75 22.27 -26.39
N VAL A 40 -13.69 21.62 -26.89
CA VAL A 40 -12.31 22.13 -26.78
C VAL A 40 -11.98 22.92 -28.04
N THR A 41 -11.72 24.23 -27.91
CA THR A 41 -11.36 25.10 -29.04
C THR A 41 -10.17 26.00 -28.69
N SER A 42 -9.28 26.23 -29.66
CA SER A 42 -8.06 27.04 -29.52
C SER A 42 -8.23 28.53 -29.88
N ASN A 43 -9.44 28.97 -30.25
CA ASN A 43 -9.72 30.36 -30.62
C ASN A 43 -10.19 31.17 -29.41
N LEU A 44 -9.40 32.17 -29.01
CA LEU A 44 -9.66 33.05 -27.85
C LEU A 44 -10.87 33.97 -28.05
N ASP A 45 -11.23 34.29 -29.30
CA ASP A 45 -12.35 35.21 -29.57
C ASP A 45 -13.73 34.58 -29.31
N ILE A 46 -13.82 33.25 -29.34
CA ILE A 46 -15.07 32.50 -29.09
C ILE A 46 -15.42 32.48 -27.59
N LEU A 47 -14.45 32.75 -26.70
CA LEU A 47 -14.65 32.75 -25.25
C LEU A 47 -15.38 34.01 -24.74
N LYS A 48 -15.46 35.08 -25.53
CA LYS A 48 -16.12 36.33 -25.15
C LYS A 48 -17.63 36.33 -25.40
N GLU A 49 -18.12 35.36 -26.17
CA GLU A 49 -19.50 35.26 -26.62
C GLU A 49 -20.22 34.06 -25.97
N TYR A 50 -19.99 33.87 -24.67
CA TYR A 50 -20.69 32.85 -23.88
C TYR A 50 -21.88 33.50 -23.16
N GLU A 51 -22.98 33.68 -23.90
CA GLU A 51 -24.29 33.90 -23.29
C GLU A 51 -24.95 32.55 -22.98
N HIS A 52 -25.52 32.43 -21.78
CA HIS A 52 -26.19 31.22 -21.33
C HIS A 52 -27.53 31.08 -22.07
N TYR A 53 -27.53 30.36 -23.20
CA TYR A 53 -28.75 30.08 -23.94
C TYR A 53 -29.58 28.99 -23.23
N PRO A 54 -30.86 29.24 -22.88
CA PRO A 54 -31.74 28.18 -22.42
C PRO A 54 -31.92 27.13 -23.52
N ALA A 55 -31.94 25.87 -23.11
CA ALA A 55 -31.89 24.69 -23.98
C ALA A 55 -32.86 24.77 -25.18
N PRO A 56 -32.38 24.67 -26.43
CA PRO A 56 -33.25 24.63 -27.58
C PRO A 56 -33.94 23.26 -27.65
N VAL A 57 -35.23 23.34 -27.97
CA VAL A 57 -36.15 22.21 -28.21
C VAL A 57 -35.54 21.22 -29.21
N ALA A 58 -35.68 19.93 -28.88
CA ALA A 58 -35.17 18.77 -29.61
C ALA A 58 -35.23 18.92 -31.14
N GLN A 59 -34.05 19.01 -31.76
CA GLN A 59 -33.90 18.85 -33.21
C GLN A 59 -33.51 17.41 -33.55
N THR A 60 -34.07 16.95 -34.65
CA THR A 60 -34.00 15.60 -35.23
C THR A 60 -32.57 15.06 -35.38
N PRO A 61 -32.35 13.75 -35.23
CA PRO A 61 -31.03 13.14 -35.29
C PRO A 61 -30.40 13.33 -36.68
N LEU A 62 -29.32 14.10 -36.75
CA LEU A 62 -28.44 14.13 -37.90
C LEU A 62 -27.67 12.80 -37.94
N LEU A 63 -27.86 12.06 -39.03
CA LEU A 63 -27.08 10.88 -39.37
C LEU A 63 -25.62 11.33 -39.65
N ILE A 64 -24.76 11.24 -38.64
CA ILE A 64 -23.32 11.49 -38.80
C ILE A 64 -22.72 10.25 -39.46
N ASP A 65 -22.38 10.39 -40.74
CA ASP A 65 -21.71 9.35 -41.53
C ASP A 65 -20.26 9.23 -41.06
N HIS A 66 -19.99 8.26 -40.18
CA HIS A 66 -18.66 8.00 -39.64
C HIS A 66 -17.82 7.22 -40.66
N PHE A 67 -16.97 7.91 -41.42
CA PHE A 67 -15.92 7.28 -42.21
C PHE A 67 -14.75 6.86 -41.30
N PRO A 68 -14.47 5.55 -41.10
CA PRO A 68 -13.36 5.12 -40.28
C PRO A 68 -12.03 5.43 -40.97
N GLN A 69 -11.29 6.43 -40.46
CA GLN A 69 -9.91 6.67 -40.86
C GLN A 69 -8.99 5.64 -40.18
N VAL A 70 -8.77 4.50 -40.85
CA VAL A 70 -7.81 3.50 -40.41
C VAL A 70 -6.39 3.96 -40.78
N GLN A 71 -5.71 4.63 -39.86
CA GLN A 71 -4.28 4.88 -40.00
C GLN A 71 -3.52 3.58 -39.77
N ARG A 72 -2.88 3.06 -40.82
CA ARG A 72 -2.00 1.89 -40.73
C ARG A 72 -0.77 2.25 -39.89
N ILE A 73 -0.77 1.81 -38.64
CA ILE A 73 0.41 1.90 -37.77
C ILE A 73 1.48 0.96 -38.34
N THR A 74 2.54 1.54 -38.91
CA THR A 74 3.73 0.78 -39.28
C THR A 74 4.49 0.42 -38.00
N PRO A 75 4.90 -0.84 -37.82
CA PRO A 75 5.60 -1.24 -36.61
C PRO A 75 6.96 -0.54 -36.57
N ILE A 76 7.16 0.30 -35.54
CA ILE A 76 8.44 0.91 -35.25
C ILE A 76 9.41 -0.22 -34.88
N ALA A 77 10.39 -0.47 -35.75
CA ALA A 77 11.44 -1.45 -35.54
C ALA A 77 12.26 -1.07 -34.30
N LYS A 78 11.88 -1.62 -33.15
CA LYS A 78 12.67 -1.50 -31.92
C LYS A 78 13.96 -2.27 -32.14
N LYS A 79 15.10 -1.58 -32.14
CA LYS A 79 16.44 -2.17 -32.22
C LYS A 79 16.58 -3.28 -31.17
N ALA A 80 16.55 -4.52 -31.62
CA ALA A 80 16.67 -5.69 -30.77
C ALA A 80 18.04 -5.68 -30.08
N LYS A 81 18.03 -5.58 -28.75
CA LYS A 81 19.22 -5.77 -27.92
C LYS A 81 19.64 -7.23 -28.07
N ARG A 82 20.61 -7.48 -28.94
CA ARG A 82 21.20 -8.81 -29.21
C ARG A 82 21.66 -9.44 -27.89
N ARG A 83 20.93 -10.45 -27.43
CA ARG A 83 21.46 -11.50 -26.55
C ARG A 83 21.56 -12.75 -27.43
N SER A 84 22.79 -13.26 -27.54
CA SER A 84 23.21 -14.57 -28.07
C SER A 84 22.04 -15.54 -28.35
N SER A 85 21.76 -15.91 -29.60
CA SER A 85 22.49 -16.94 -30.36
C SER A 85 22.65 -18.24 -29.58
N ASP A 86 21.55 -18.95 -29.32
CA ASP A 86 21.41 -20.36 -29.68
C ASP A 86 19.94 -20.81 -29.56
N THR A 87 19.53 -21.78 -30.37
CA THR A 87 18.20 -22.44 -30.44
C THR A 87 17.06 -21.75 -31.21
N SER A 88 17.03 -22.09 -32.50
CA SER A 88 15.96 -21.87 -33.46
C SER A 88 14.85 -22.92 -33.37
N ASP A 89 14.32 -23.22 -32.16
CA ASP A 89 13.21 -24.20 -32.00
C ASP A 89 12.25 -23.91 -30.82
N THR A 90 12.33 -22.75 -30.16
CA THR A 90 11.42 -22.41 -29.06
C THR A 90 10.12 -21.80 -29.56
N LEU A 91 9.20 -22.62 -30.07
CA LEU A 91 7.79 -22.50 -29.65
C LEU A 91 7.81 -22.28 -28.14
N LEU A 92 7.16 -21.23 -27.62
CA LEU A 92 7.21 -20.82 -26.19
C LEU A 92 7.42 -22.02 -25.26
N SER A 93 8.68 -22.28 -24.88
CA SER A 93 8.97 -23.44 -24.04
C SER A 93 8.29 -23.21 -22.69
N ASP A 94 7.64 -24.25 -22.14
CA ASP A 94 6.93 -24.18 -20.86
C ASP A 94 7.81 -23.59 -19.75
N ASP A 95 9.12 -23.83 -19.81
CA ASP A 95 10.09 -23.30 -18.85
C ASP A 95 10.23 -21.76 -18.91
N TYR A 96 10.13 -21.18 -20.12
CA TYR A 96 10.07 -19.72 -20.29
C TYR A 96 8.78 -19.15 -19.71
N TYR A 97 7.65 -19.80 -19.96
CA TYR A 97 6.34 -19.37 -19.44
C TYR A 97 6.31 -19.42 -17.90
N LEU A 98 6.76 -20.53 -17.30
CA LEU A 98 6.86 -20.69 -15.85
C LEU A 98 7.78 -19.65 -15.21
N LYS A 99 8.94 -19.38 -15.83
CA LYS A 99 9.89 -18.37 -15.33
C LYS A 99 9.32 -16.96 -15.39
N ARG A 100 8.55 -16.64 -16.44
CA ARG A 100 7.86 -15.35 -16.58
C ARG A 100 6.76 -15.19 -15.52
N HIS A 101 5.94 -16.21 -15.32
CA HIS A 101 4.90 -16.20 -14.29
C HIS A 101 5.45 -16.04 -12.89
N ARG A 102 6.45 -16.83 -12.53
CA ARG A 102 7.10 -16.74 -11.22
C ARG A 102 7.73 -15.38 -10.96
N ARG A 103 8.17 -14.68 -12.02
CA ARG A 103 8.67 -13.31 -11.90
C ARG A 103 7.52 -12.33 -11.60
N HIS A 104 6.45 -12.37 -12.37
CA HIS A 104 5.29 -11.50 -12.14
C HIS A 104 4.65 -11.74 -10.78
N GLU A 105 4.52 -13.00 -10.35
CA GLU A 105 4.02 -13.37 -9.02
C GLU A 105 4.87 -12.74 -7.89
N LYS A 106 6.19 -12.78 -8.02
CA LYS A 106 7.10 -12.13 -7.05
C LYS A 106 7.00 -10.61 -7.07
N GLU A 107 6.89 -10.01 -8.25
CA GLU A 107 6.73 -8.57 -8.41
C GLU A 107 5.40 -8.10 -7.79
N GLU A 108 4.30 -8.80 -8.05
CA GLU A 108 3.00 -8.54 -7.45
C GLU A 108 3.02 -8.70 -5.93
N LYS A 109 3.64 -9.78 -5.43
CA LYS A 109 3.82 -9.97 -3.98
C LYS A 109 4.63 -8.84 -3.35
N THR A 110 5.68 -8.38 -4.02
CA THR A 110 6.52 -7.28 -3.53
C THR A 110 5.74 -5.97 -3.53
N GLN A 111 4.95 -5.71 -4.57
CA GLN A 111 4.08 -4.53 -4.64
C GLN A 111 3.02 -4.55 -3.54
N LYS A 112 2.31 -5.67 -3.36
CA LYS A 112 1.34 -5.84 -2.25
C LYS A 112 1.98 -5.62 -0.89
N ASN A 113 3.20 -6.11 -0.67
CA ASN A 113 3.92 -5.88 0.58
C ASN A 113 4.25 -4.39 0.80
N ARG A 114 4.72 -3.69 -0.24
CA ARG A 114 4.99 -2.24 -0.16
C ARG A 114 3.73 -1.43 0.13
N GLU A 115 2.61 -1.78 -0.50
CA GLU A 115 1.32 -1.13 -0.24
C GLU A 115 0.85 -1.41 1.19
N LYS A 116 0.96 -2.65 1.66
CA LYS A 116 0.63 -3.02 3.05
C LYS A 116 1.50 -2.26 4.06
N GLU A 117 2.80 -2.15 3.80
CA GLU A 117 3.72 -1.39 4.66
C GLU A 117 3.39 0.11 4.64
N ARG A 118 3.12 0.68 3.47
CA ARG A 118 2.69 2.07 3.32
C ARG A 118 1.41 2.35 4.09
N LEU A 119 0.42 1.46 4.03
CA LEU A 119 -0.82 1.58 4.79
C LEU A 119 -0.58 1.48 6.29
N LYS A 120 0.23 0.51 6.75
CA LYS A 120 0.60 0.39 8.17
C LYS A 120 1.30 1.63 8.70
N HIS A 121 2.24 2.17 7.93
CA HIS A 121 2.96 3.39 8.28
C HIS A 121 2.00 4.59 8.34
N GLY A 122 1.11 4.73 7.36
CA GLY A 122 0.07 5.77 7.36
C GLY A 122 -0.85 5.68 8.58
N TYR A 123 -1.33 4.47 8.93
CA TYR A 123 -2.12 4.23 10.14
C TYR A 123 -1.37 4.59 11.41
N TYR A 124 -0.10 4.19 11.51
CA TYR A 124 0.73 4.53 12.68
C TYR A 124 0.88 6.05 12.83
N GLN A 125 1.15 6.77 11.74
CA GLN A 125 1.23 8.23 11.75
C GLN A 125 -0.11 8.87 12.15
N GLN A 126 -1.21 8.36 11.61
CA GLN A 126 -2.55 8.86 11.95
C GLN A 126 -2.88 8.62 13.42
N LYS A 127 -2.53 7.45 13.96
CA LYS A 127 -2.70 7.14 15.38
C LYS A 127 -1.91 8.09 16.27
N GLN A 128 -0.65 8.37 15.92
CA GLN A 128 0.17 9.34 16.64
C GLN A 128 -0.40 10.76 16.56
N LEU A 129 -0.99 11.14 15.42
CA LEU A 129 -1.67 12.41 15.26
C LEU A 129 -2.90 12.52 16.17
N VAL A 130 -3.73 11.47 16.21
CA VAL A 130 -4.89 11.41 17.12
C VAL A 130 -4.47 11.58 18.57
N GLU A 131 -3.45 10.84 19.02
CA GLU A 131 -2.94 10.97 20.38
C GLU A 131 -2.39 12.36 20.66
N ARG A 132 -1.66 12.96 19.70
CA ARG A 132 -1.18 14.34 19.82
C ARG A 132 -2.33 15.34 19.95
N ILE A 133 -3.38 15.22 19.15
CA ILE A 133 -4.54 16.13 19.20
C ILE A 133 -5.26 15.96 20.53
N LYS A 134 -5.46 14.73 21.03
CA LYS A 134 -6.07 14.47 22.33
C LYS A 134 -5.34 15.16 23.48
N THR A 135 -4.02 15.16 23.46
CA THR A 135 -3.18 15.80 24.49
C THR A 135 -2.74 17.21 24.10
N MET A 136 -3.36 17.83 23.10
CA MET A 136 -2.97 19.15 22.62
C MET A 136 -3.52 20.24 23.52
N ASP A 137 -2.65 21.12 23.98
CA ASP A 137 -3.05 22.29 24.77
C ASP A 137 -3.77 23.33 23.91
N LYS A 138 -4.79 23.97 24.47
CA LYS A 138 -5.57 25.04 23.81
C LYS A 138 -4.69 26.21 23.35
N SER A 139 -3.69 26.59 24.15
CA SER A 139 -2.75 27.67 23.83
C SER A 139 -1.92 27.40 22.57
N LEU A 140 -1.54 26.13 22.35
CA LEU A 140 -0.84 25.72 21.13
C LEU A 140 -1.76 25.80 19.92
N LEU A 141 -3.01 25.36 20.06
CA LEU A 141 -4.01 25.46 19.01
C LEU A 141 -4.28 26.92 18.66
N GLN A 142 -4.47 27.78 19.66
CA GLN A 142 -4.63 29.23 19.49
C GLN A 142 -3.44 29.82 18.73
N SER A 143 -2.19 29.51 19.13
CA SER A 143 -0.99 29.98 18.42
C SER A 143 -0.97 29.57 16.94
N ILE A 144 -1.36 28.33 16.63
CA ILE A 144 -1.44 27.84 15.25
C ILE A 144 -2.54 28.58 14.48
N VAL A 145 -3.72 28.70 15.07
CA VAL A 145 -4.89 29.38 14.47
C VAL A 145 -4.56 30.84 14.20
N SER A 146 -3.99 31.58 15.17
CA SER A 146 -3.53 32.95 14.99
C SER A 146 -2.52 33.03 13.84
N SER A 147 -1.50 32.16 13.80
CA SER A 147 -0.51 32.15 12.72
C SER A 147 -1.10 31.89 11.32
N ILE A 148 -2.19 31.12 11.22
CA ILE A 148 -2.87 30.85 9.94
C ILE A 148 -3.82 32.00 9.59
N ARG A 149 -4.63 32.48 10.54
CA ARG A 149 -5.57 33.59 10.33
C ARG A 149 -4.87 34.88 9.94
N HIS A 150 -3.70 35.17 10.53
CA HIS A 150 -2.87 36.32 10.15
C HIS A 150 -2.41 36.26 8.68
N ARG A 151 -2.43 35.09 8.03
CA ARG A 151 -2.15 34.95 6.59
C ARG A 151 -3.39 35.08 5.71
N THR A 152 -4.59 34.84 6.23
CA THR A 152 -5.79 34.65 5.39
C THR A 152 -6.82 35.78 5.47
N LEU A 153 -7.06 36.44 6.61
CA LEU A 153 -8.04 37.54 6.66
C LEU A 153 -7.96 38.41 7.93
N HIS A 154 -8.33 39.68 7.81
CA HIS A 154 -8.29 40.74 8.83
C HIS A 154 -9.00 40.37 10.15
N GLN A 155 -8.36 40.76 11.26
CA GLN A 155 -8.83 40.73 12.65
C GLN A 155 -10.30 41.15 12.80
N GLN A 156 -11.14 40.22 13.23
CA GLN A 156 -12.30 40.56 14.06
C GLN A 156 -11.87 40.29 15.50
N GLU A 157 -11.73 41.36 16.29
CA GLU A 157 -11.60 41.31 17.74
C GLU A 157 -12.95 40.84 18.30
N GLY A 158 -13.10 39.52 18.48
CA GLY A 158 -14.21 38.92 19.22
C GLY A 158 -13.90 38.91 20.71
N GLU A 159 -14.94 38.79 21.54
CA GLU A 159 -14.80 38.64 22.99
C GLU A 159 -14.02 37.35 23.32
N GLU A 160 -13.12 37.40 24.32
CA GLU A 160 -12.21 36.28 24.66
C GLU A 160 -12.97 34.97 24.93
N ASP A 161 -14.18 35.07 25.49
CA ASP A 161 -15.06 33.93 25.79
C ASP A 161 -15.58 33.25 24.51
N GLU A 162 -15.90 34.03 23.46
CA GLU A 162 -16.34 33.48 22.16
C GLU A 162 -15.16 32.78 21.43
N GLU A 163 -13.94 33.29 21.61
CA GLU A 163 -12.74 32.68 21.01
C GLU A 163 -12.39 31.35 21.70
N GLU A 164 -12.56 31.24 23.03
CA GLU A 164 -12.34 29.98 23.74
C GLU A 164 -13.35 28.90 23.31
N GLU A 165 -14.65 29.22 23.24
CA GLU A 165 -15.68 28.29 22.78
C GLU A 165 -15.40 27.83 21.34
N TYR A 166 -15.01 28.76 20.47
CA TYR A 166 -14.63 28.45 19.09
C TYR A 166 -13.43 27.49 19.01
N LEU A 167 -12.41 27.67 19.86
CA LEU A 167 -11.22 26.82 19.88
C LEU A 167 -11.53 25.40 20.36
N ASP A 168 -12.43 25.25 21.33
CA ASP A 168 -12.90 23.95 21.81
C ASP A 168 -13.69 23.22 20.72
N ASP A 169 -14.56 23.93 20.02
CA ASP A 169 -15.29 23.43 18.86
C ASP A 169 -14.35 22.97 17.75
N LEU A 170 -13.31 23.77 17.47
CA LEU A 170 -12.29 23.46 16.48
C LEU A 170 -11.49 22.21 16.88
N HIS A 171 -11.11 22.10 18.16
CA HIS A 171 -10.40 20.94 18.70
C HIS A 171 -11.25 19.67 18.55
N CYS A 172 -12.52 19.73 18.92
CA CYS A 172 -13.46 18.61 18.79
C CYS A 172 -13.63 18.17 17.32
N ARG A 173 -13.80 19.12 16.39
CA ARG A 173 -13.90 18.83 14.95
C ARG A 173 -12.63 18.19 14.41
N LEU A 174 -11.47 18.75 14.76
CA LEU A 174 -10.17 18.24 14.33
C LEU A 174 -9.93 16.80 14.85
N LEU A 175 -10.31 16.54 16.10
CA LEU A 175 -10.21 15.21 16.69
C LEU A 175 -11.14 14.21 16.00
N ASN A 176 -12.38 14.60 15.71
CA ASN A 176 -13.34 13.76 15.00
C ASN A 176 -12.85 13.41 13.59
N ASP A 177 -12.39 14.40 12.83
CA ASP A 177 -11.82 14.18 11.49
C ASP A 177 -10.62 13.22 11.56
N ALA A 178 -9.72 13.41 12.54
CA ALA A 178 -8.56 12.55 12.72
C ALA A 178 -8.94 11.10 13.07
N LEU A 179 -9.98 10.91 13.89
CA LEU A 179 -10.53 9.60 14.24
C LEU A 179 -11.21 8.94 13.04
N ASP A 180 -11.94 9.69 12.23
CA ASP A 180 -12.57 9.16 11.02
C ASP A 180 -11.53 8.73 9.98
N HIS A 181 -10.44 9.49 9.82
CA HIS A 181 -9.30 9.07 9.01
C HIS A 181 -8.67 7.78 9.54
N LEU A 182 -8.53 7.65 10.87
CA LEU A 182 -8.03 6.43 11.50
C LEU A 182 -8.95 5.23 11.21
N ARG A 183 -10.27 5.40 11.34
CA ARG A 183 -11.28 4.37 11.00
C ARG A 183 -11.21 3.95 9.54
N ARG A 184 -11.00 4.89 8.60
CA ARG A 184 -10.82 4.55 7.17
C ARG A 184 -9.62 3.65 6.98
N TYR A 185 -8.49 3.91 7.64
CA TYR A 185 -7.33 3.02 7.61
C TYR A 185 -7.62 1.64 8.18
N GLU A 186 -8.46 1.53 9.22
CA GLU A 186 -8.89 0.25 9.78
C GLU A 186 -9.74 -0.55 8.78
N LEU A 187 -10.68 0.12 8.10
CA LEU A 187 -11.52 -0.46 7.05
C LEU A 187 -10.72 -0.95 5.84
N LEU A 188 -9.58 -0.31 5.53
CA LEU A 188 -8.65 -0.76 4.48
C LEU A 188 -7.93 -2.08 4.83
N GLY A 189 -8.32 -2.76 5.91
CA GLY A 189 -7.87 -4.11 6.24
C GLY A 189 -6.64 -4.16 7.13
N LEU A 190 -6.33 -3.07 7.83
CA LEU A 190 -5.30 -3.08 8.88
C LEU A 190 -5.79 -3.74 10.18
N ASN A 191 -7.11 -3.82 10.38
CA ASN A 191 -7.73 -4.60 11.45
C ASN A 191 -7.78 -6.11 11.20
N ASN A 192 -7.17 -6.61 10.12
CA ASN A 192 -7.00 -8.05 9.90
C ASN A 192 -5.93 -8.67 10.81
N ASN A 193 -5.40 -7.92 11.77
CA ASN A 193 -4.79 -8.50 12.96
C ASN A 193 -5.90 -9.08 13.86
N LYS A 194 -6.64 -10.09 13.36
CA LYS A 194 -6.95 -11.23 14.23
C LYS A 194 -5.57 -11.75 14.62
N GLN A 195 -5.08 -11.47 15.82
CA GLN A 195 -5.49 -12.24 16.99
C GLN A 195 -5.44 -13.70 16.55
N GLU A 196 -4.22 -14.24 16.56
CA GLU A 196 -4.00 -15.64 16.85
C GLU A 196 -4.73 -15.89 18.18
N VAL A 197 -6.04 -16.12 18.09
CA VAL A 197 -6.81 -16.70 19.17
C VAL A 197 -6.22 -18.10 19.27
N ASP A 198 -5.59 -18.40 20.40
CA ASP A 198 -5.23 -19.74 20.81
C ASP A 198 -6.36 -20.70 20.43
N ASP A 199 -6.10 -21.56 19.44
CA ASP A 199 -6.97 -22.69 19.07
C ASP A 199 -6.89 -23.78 20.17
N HIS A 200 -7.19 -23.41 21.41
CA HIS A 200 -7.12 -24.28 22.57
C HIS A 200 -8.34 -24.17 23.49
N GLU A 201 -9.55 -24.07 22.94
CA GLU A 201 -10.75 -24.34 23.73
C GLU A 201 -11.85 -25.00 22.88
N TRP A 202 -11.76 -26.32 22.78
CA TRP A 202 -12.87 -27.18 22.38
C TRP A 202 -13.74 -27.45 23.60
N LEU A 203 -14.82 -26.68 23.78
CA LEU A 203 -16.02 -27.14 24.49
C LEU A 203 -17.27 -26.75 23.68
N ASP A 204 -18.05 -27.78 23.40
CA ASP A 204 -19.27 -27.85 22.59
C ASP A 204 -20.52 -27.42 23.44
N PRO A 205 -21.78 -27.46 22.96
CA PRO A 205 -22.50 -26.37 22.31
C PRO A 205 -23.86 -26.01 22.97
N SER A 206 -24.45 -24.85 22.62
CA SER A 206 -25.93 -24.73 22.55
C SER A 206 -26.45 -23.55 21.72
N PRO A 207 -27.68 -23.65 21.17
CA PRO A 207 -28.08 -23.02 19.91
C PRO A 207 -29.21 -21.99 20.06
N VAL A 208 -29.16 -20.86 19.34
CA VAL A 208 -30.32 -19.96 19.09
C VAL A 208 -30.16 -19.29 17.70
N PRO A 209 -31.24 -19.00 16.93
CA PRO A 209 -31.25 -19.22 15.47
C PRO A 209 -31.34 -17.98 14.55
N THR A 210 -30.90 -18.20 13.28
CA THR A 210 -31.34 -17.60 11.98
C THR A 210 -31.01 -16.13 11.63
N PRO A 211 -30.97 -15.70 10.33
CA PRO A 211 -31.43 -16.38 9.10
C PRO A 211 -30.47 -16.43 7.88
N THR A 212 -30.62 -17.54 7.14
CA THR A 212 -30.63 -17.72 5.67
C THR A 212 -29.96 -16.68 4.76
N THR A 213 -28.89 -17.08 4.05
CA THR A 213 -28.83 -17.01 2.57
C THR A 213 -27.68 -17.85 1.98
N SER A 214 -27.96 -18.45 0.83
CA SER A 214 -27.08 -19.19 -0.09
C SER A 214 -26.70 -20.62 0.32
N SER A 215 -27.51 -21.53 -0.23
CA SER A 215 -27.18 -22.92 -0.58
C SER A 215 -25.84 -22.98 -1.32
N THR A 216 -24.75 -23.04 -0.57
CA THR A 216 -23.42 -23.33 -1.09
C THR A 216 -23.25 -24.84 -1.12
N ASN A 217 -22.77 -25.33 -2.26
CA ASN A 217 -22.61 -26.74 -2.57
C ASN A 217 -21.79 -27.43 -1.47
N THR A 218 -22.45 -28.19 -0.59
CA THR A 218 -21.86 -28.81 0.61
C THR A 218 -20.67 -29.71 0.25
N LYS A 219 -20.73 -30.33 -0.94
CA LYS A 219 -19.66 -31.15 -1.49
C LYS A 219 -18.40 -30.35 -1.79
N PHE A 220 -18.54 -29.09 -2.21
CA PHE A 220 -17.40 -28.21 -2.46
C PHE A 220 -16.72 -27.79 -1.16
N GLN A 221 -17.49 -27.44 -0.13
CA GLN A 221 -16.93 -27.10 1.19
C GLN A 221 -16.23 -28.29 1.83
N GLN A 222 -16.82 -29.50 1.75
CA GLN A 222 -16.16 -30.72 2.21
C GLN A 222 -14.89 -31.04 1.41
N ALA A 223 -14.89 -30.82 0.09
CA ALA A 223 -13.69 -31.01 -0.73
C ALA A 223 -12.58 -30.05 -0.30
N LEU A 224 -12.89 -28.77 -0.10
CA LEU A 224 -11.93 -27.74 0.31
C LEU A 224 -11.34 -28.03 1.69
N GLN A 225 -12.18 -28.47 2.64
CA GLN A 225 -11.73 -28.88 3.97
C GLN A 225 -10.83 -30.13 3.90
N SER A 226 -11.21 -31.14 3.10
CA SER A 226 -10.41 -32.36 2.96
C SER A 226 -9.05 -32.11 2.30
N GLU A 227 -8.98 -31.15 1.38
CA GLU A 227 -7.74 -30.76 0.71
C GLU A 227 -6.84 -29.93 1.62
N ALA A 228 -7.40 -29.02 2.42
CA ALA A 228 -6.65 -28.28 3.43
C ALA A 228 -5.99 -29.22 4.46
N VAL A 229 -6.70 -30.26 4.92
CA VAL A 229 -6.16 -31.30 5.81
C VAL A 229 -5.03 -32.10 5.13
N LYS A 230 -5.19 -32.44 3.84
CA LYS A 230 -4.15 -33.11 3.05
C LYS A 230 -2.91 -32.23 2.84
N GLN A 231 -3.07 -30.92 2.68
CA GLN A 231 -1.93 -30.01 2.55
C GLN A 231 -1.17 -29.85 3.88
N ARG A 232 -1.87 -29.69 5.02
CA ARG A 232 -1.23 -29.66 6.36
C ARG A 232 -0.43 -30.93 6.64
N SER A 233 -1.00 -32.11 6.37
CA SER A 233 -0.30 -33.39 6.57
C SER A 233 0.93 -33.56 5.67
N ARG A 234 0.93 -33.00 4.45
CA ARG A 234 2.11 -32.97 3.58
C ARG A 234 3.21 -32.05 4.10
N GLN A 235 2.85 -30.89 4.65
CA GLN A 235 3.81 -29.95 5.22
C GLN A 235 4.47 -30.49 6.50
N LEU A 236 3.73 -31.21 7.34
CA LEU A 236 4.32 -31.80 8.55
C LEU A 236 5.23 -33.00 8.25
N LYS A 237 4.93 -33.79 7.21
CA LYS A 237 5.79 -34.90 6.76
C LYS A 237 7.14 -34.47 6.17
N SER A 238 7.29 -33.22 5.71
CA SER A 238 8.60 -32.74 5.22
C SER A 238 9.58 -32.36 6.34
N PHE A 239 9.12 -32.28 7.60
CA PHE A 239 9.99 -31.88 8.73
C PHE A 239 10.25 -33.00 9.74
N SER A 240 9.47 -34.09 9.76
CA SER A 240 9.52 -35.08 10.85
C SER A 240 10.23 -36.40 10.54
N ASN A 241 10.85 -36.56 9.36
CA ASN A 241 11.57 -37.80 8.99
C ASN A 241 13.09 -37.65 8.97
N GLN A 242 13.66 -37.05 10.02
CA GLN A 242 15.08 -37.19 10.35
C GLN A 242 15.20 -37.47 11.86
N PRO A 243 15.62 -38.68 12.27
CA PRO A 243 16.05 -38.91 13.64
C PRO A 243 17.33 -38.09 13.87
N ILE A 244 17.20 -37.01 14.62
CA ILE A 244 18.33 -36.27 15.19
C ILE A 244 18.75 -37.11 16.41
N PHE A 245 20.04 -37.43 16.52
CA PHE A 245 20.69 -38.29 17.54
C PHE A 245 20.84 -39.78 17.19
N ALA A 246 21.71 -40.07 16.23
CA ALA A 246 22.76 -41.07 16.42
C ALA A 246 23.91 -40.71 15.48
N GLY A 247 25.09 -40.48 16.06
CA GLY A 247 26.30 -40.17 15.30
C GLY A 247 26.68 -41.36 14.42
N ASP A 248 26.61 -41.17 13.11
CA ASP A 248 27.58 -41.68 12.14
C ASP A 248 27.15 -41.33 10.71
N SER A 249 28.16 -41.23 9.84
CA SER A 249 28.08 -41.04 8.38
C SER A 249 27.92 -39.60 7.84
N ILE A 250 29.07 -38.95 7.74
CA ILE A 250 29.68 -38.43 6.50
C ILE A 250 28.78 -38.52 5.25
N ASN A 251 28.56 -37.36 4.62
CA ASN A 251 27.93 -37.13 3.31
C ASN A 251 26.40 -37.23 3.25
N ARG A 252 25.70 -36.10 3.49
CA ARG A 252 24.65 -35.56 2.60
C ARG A 252 24.01 -34.29 3.18
N GLY A 253 23.91 -33.25 2.36
CA GLY A 253 22.88 -32.21 2.55
C GLY A 253 23.30 -30.75 2.34
N ALA A 254 24.59 -30.44 2.26
CA ALA A 254 25.00 -29.07 1.96
C ALA A 254 24.86 -28.81 0.45
N ARG A 255 23.78 -28.14 0.04
CA ARG A 255 23.68 -27.51 -1.29
C ARG A 255 24.71 -26.38 -1.37
N ARG A 256 25.99 -26.74 -1.48
CA ARG A 256 27.10 -25.81 -1.62
C ARG A 256 27.06 -25.26 -3.04
N SER A 257 26.86 -23.96 -3.14
CA SER A 257 26.95 -23.22 -4.39
C SER A 257 28.41 -23.25 -4.85
N THR A 258 28.72 -24.02 -5.89
CA THR A 258 30.02 -24.08 -6.58
C THR A 258 30.34 -22.81 -7.39
N ARG A 259 29.89 -21.65 -6.92
CA ARG A 259 30.17 -20.37 -7.57
C ARG A 259 31.59 -19.95 -7.21
N HIS A 260 32.41 -19.69 -8.21
CA HIS A 260 33.72 -19.09 -8.04
C HIS A 260 33.61 -17.83 -7.18
N VAL A 261 34.31 -17.82 -6.05
CA VAL A 261 34.36 -16.69 -5.14
C VAL A 261 35.50 -15.78 -5.60
N PHE A 262 35.18 -14.52 -5.85
CA PHE A 262 36.14 -13.48 -6.20
C PHE A 262 36.23 -12.49 -5.04
N ALA A 263 37.44 -12.08 -4.67
CA ALA A 263 37.70 -10.98 -3.76
C ALA A 263 38.76 -10.07 -4.38
N PHE A 264 38.57 -8.75 -4.27
CA PHE A 264 39.47 -7.74 -4.86
C PHE A 264 39.73 -7.93 -6.37
N GLY A 265 38.72 -8.42 -7.10
CA GLY A 265 38.84 -8.69 -8.54
C GLY A 265 39.69 -9.91 -8.90
N GLN A 266 40.20 -10.66 -7.92
CA GLN A 266 40.95 -11.90 -8.13
C GLN A 266 40.13 -13.12 -7.68
N LYS A 267 40.25 -14.22 -8.42
CA LYS A 267 39.64 -15.50 -8.05
C LYS A 267 40.37 -16.02 -6.81
N LEU A 268 39.65 -16.26 -5.73
CA LEU A 268 40.26 -16.83 -4.54
C LEU A 268 40.64 -18.31 -4.81
N PRO A 269 41.76 -18.79 -4.22
CA PRO A 269 42.11 -20.20 -4.25
C PRO A 269 40.98 -21.05 -3.65
N GLU A 270 40.92 -22.33 -4.04
CA GLU A 270 40.05 -23.27 -3.35
C GLU A 270 40.55 -23.42 -1.91
N PHE A 271 39.67 -23.14 -0.95
CA PHE A 271 39.97 -23.33 0.47
C PHE A 271 39.37 -24.66 0.89
N ASP A 272 40.18 -25.46 1.58
CA ASP A 272 39.68 -26.63 2.30
C ASP A 272 38.83 -26.12 3.46
N VAL A 273 37.58 -26.59 3.50
CA VAL A 273 36.65 -26.22 4.57
C VAL A 273 37.01 -27.06 5.79
N GLU A 274 37.96 -26.57 6.58
CA GLU A 274 38.15 -27.06 7.93
C GLU A 274 37.03 -26.49 8.82
N GLU A 275 36.38 -27.36 9.59
CA GLU A 275 35.45 -26.92 10.63
C GLU A 275 36.25 -26.13 11.66
N PHE A 276 35.85 -24.87 11.87
CA PHE A 276 36.48 -24.02 12.87
C PHE A 276 36.21 -24.59 14.27
N SER A 277 37.20 -25.28 14.83
CA SER A 277 37.19 -25.68 16.24
C SER A 277 37.67 -24.51 17.08
N LEU A 278 36.83 -24.02 17.98
CA LEU A 278 37.27 -23.07 19.00
C LEU A 278 38.33 -23.75 19.88
N PRO A 279 39.49 -23.11 20.11
CA PRO A 279 40.49 -23.64 21.01
C PRO A 279 39.92 -23.85 22.42
N TYR A 280 40.15 -25.04 22.99
CA TYR A 280 39.58 -25.47 24.27
C TYR A 280 39.84 -24.50 25.44
N TYR A 281 40.93 -23.72 25.40
CA TYR A 281 41.26 -22.76 26.45
C TYR A 281 40.27 -21.58 26.54
N ILE A 282 39.54 -21.26 25.47
CA ILE A 282 38.53 -20.18 25.47
C ILE A 282 37.27 -20.63 26.22
N LEU A 283 36.92 -21.91 26.14
CA LEU A 283 35.71 -22.46 26.78
C LEU A 283 35.88 -22.60 28.31
N ASN A 284 37.11 -22.69 28.81
CA ASN A 284 37.41 -22.90 30.24
C ASN A 284 37.62 -21.60 31.04
N TRP A 285 37.45 -20.41 30.45
CA TRP A 285 37.61 -19.12 31.12
C TRP A 285 36.66 -18.91 32.32
N LYS A 286 35.52 -19.61 32.37
CA LYS A 286 34.47 -19.38 33.39
C LYS A 286 34.72 -20.01 34.76
N ASN A 287 35.82 -20.74 34.97
CA ASN A 287 36.08 -21.44 36.24
C ASN A 287 37.10 -20.75 37.16
N ASN A 288 37.50 -19.51 36.89
CA ASN A 288 38.44 -18.74 37.71
C ASN A 288 37.95 -17.30 37.98
N ILE A 289 36.66 -17.14 38.30
CA ILE A 289 36.10 -15.93 38.92
C ILE A 289 35.27 -16.36 40.12
#